data_AF-A0AAV9HXD9-F1
#
_entry.id   AF-A0AAV9HXD9-F1
#
_cell.length_a   1.000
_cell.length_b   1.000
_cell.length_c   1.000
_cell.angle_alpha   90.00
_cell.angle_beta   90.00
_cell.angle_gamma   90.00
#
_symmetry.space_group_name_H-M   'P 1'
#
loop_
_entity.id
_entity.type
_entity.pdbx_description
1 polymer ?
#
loop_
_entity_poly.entity_id
_entity_poly.type
_entity_poly.pdbx_seq_one_letter_code
_entity_poly.pdbx_strand_id
1 'polypeptide(L)'
;MVRLVDLGLYALTFGSIAHSKPCKPRDGPRTYEAEDGILSGTVVDTATPGYTGTGYVTGFDEGNDKVTFTVTSDTAKLYDLSIRAAAIYGDKRTTVVLNNGASSEVYFPASTAFSSIAAGQVLLNAGSNTIDIVNNWGWYLIDSITLTPSAARPPHDINASLVGPTSSAVTQKLYSYLRSIYGKKILSGQQELSWSNWIQQQVGKTPAVVAVDLMDYSPSRVERGTVGTAVEEAITHHNRGGIVSVLWHWNAPVGLYDTEENKWWSGFYTRATDFDVELALRDTTNANYTLLIRDIDAIAVQLKKLQTAGVPVLWRPLHEAEGGWFWWGAKGPEPAKKLWGILHQRLAVHHGLDNLIWVWNSLLPEWYPGDATVDILSADVYAQGNGPMSTQYNQLIDLGKDKKMIAAAEVGAAPLPALLEAYQAHWLWFAVWGDTFINNADWNSIQTLNTIYNSDYVLTLDEIQGWKN
;
A
#
# COMPACT_ATOMS: atom_id res chain seq x y z
N MET A 1 -43.91 -47.88 -50.91
CA MET A 1 -43.64 -48.72 -52.09
C MET A 1 -42.18 -49.17 -52.02
N VAL A 2 -41.87 -50.41 -52.35
CA VAL A 2 -40.58 -51.07 -52.06
C VAL A 2 -39.53 -50.79 -53.14
N ARG A 3 -38.26 -50.57 -52.77
CA ARG A 3 -37.08 -51.32 -53.29
C ARG A 3 -35.74 -50.91 -52.67
N LEU A 4 -35.00 -51.91 -52.18
CA LEU A 4 -33.54 -51.93 -52.04
C LEU A 4 -32.90 -52.19 -53.41
N VAL A 5 -31.72 -51.58 -53.68
CA VAL A 5 -30.58 -51.97 -54.57
C VAL A 5 -29.42 -51.01 -54.21
N ASP A 6 -28.16 -51.36 -53.90
CA ASP A 6 -27.55 -52.62 -53.43
C ASP A 6 -26.21 -52.33 -52.69
N LEU A 7 -25.41 -53.33 -52.32
CA LEU A 7 -24.08 -53.15 -51.69
C LEU A 7 -22.94 -52.92 -52.70
N GLY A 8 -21.94 -52.11 -52.31
CA GLY A 8 -20.65 -51.98 -52.99
C GLY A 8 -19.51 -51.81 -51.98
N LEU A 9 -18.83 -52.90 -51.64
CA LEU A 9 -17.79 -52.95 -50.61
C LEU A 9 -16.40 -52.63 -51.20
N TYR A 10 -15.72 -51.59 -50.70
CA TYR A 10 -14.26 -51.45 -50.84
C TYR A 10 -13.63 -50.93 -49.55
N ALA A 11 -12.52 -51.54 -49.16
CA ALA A 11 -11.92 -51.38 -47.84
C ALA A 11 -10.94 -50.20 -47.75
N LEU A 12 -10.84 -49.58 -46.57
CA LEU A 12 -9.72 -48.72 -46.18
C LEU A 12 -9.31 -49.01 -44.73
N THR A 13 -8.20 -49.74 -44.63
CA THR A 13 -7.19 -49.85 -43.55
C THR A 13 -7.42 -49.18 -42.19
N PHE A 14 -7.15 -49.95 -41.13
CA PHE A 14 -7.03 -49.51 -39.73
C PHE A 14 -6.13 -48.29 -39.53
N GLY A 15 -6.68 -47.23 -38.93
CA GLY A 15 -5.93 -46.12 -38.34
C GLY A 15 -5.70 -46.33 -36.85
N SER A 16 -4.48 -46.06 -36.37
CA SER A 16 -4.07 -46.24 -34.97
C SER A 16 -4.88 -45.38 -33.99
N ILE A 17 -5.35 -45.99 -32.89
CA ILE A 17 -5.91 -45.26 -31.75
C ILE A 17 -4.76 -44.68 -30.92
N ALA A 18 -4.35 -43.47 -31.28
CA ALA A 18 -3.43 -42.68 -30.46
C ALA A 18 -4.11 -42.32 -29.13
N HIS A 19 -3.71 -42.99 -28.05
CA HIS A 19 -4.08 -42.61 -26.69
C HIS A 19 -3.47 -41.23 -26.39
N SER A 20 -4.28 -40.18 -26.43
CA SER A 20 -3.89 -38.87 -25.93
C SER A 20 -3.62 -38.97 -24.43
N LYS A 21 -2.34 -38.93 -24.04
CA LYS A 21 -1.95 -38.75 -22.64
C LYS A 21 -2.68 -37.52 -22.08
N PRO A 22 -3.20 -37.57 -20.84
CA PRO A 22 -3.78 -36.38 -20.22
C PRO A 22 -2.70 -35.29 -20.17
N CYS A 23 -3.00 -34.13 -20.75
CA CYS A 23 -2.09 -32.99 -20.71
C CYS A 23 -1.93 -32.57 -19.25
N LYS A 24 -0.68 -32.48 -18.75
CA LYS A 24 -0.43 -31.84 -17.45
C LYS A 24 -0.92 -30.39 -17.51
N PRO A 25 -1.35 -29.80 -16.37
CA PRO A 25 -1.74 -28.38 -16.35
C PRO A 25 -0.63 -27.51 -16.94
N ARG A 26 -0.98 -26.60 -17.87
CA ARG A 26 -0.05 -25.64 -18.50
C ARG A 26 0.31 -24.45 -17.58
N ASP A 27 -0.16 -24.49 -16.33
CA ASP A 27 -0.08 -23.45 -15.31
C ASP A 27 1.08 -23.69 -14.32
N GLY A 28 2.27 -24.00 -14.84
CA GLY A 28 3.51 -24.00 -14.06
C GLY A 28 4.34 -22.72 -14.30
N PRO A 29 5.42 -22.52 -13.53
CA PRO A 29 6.42 -21.49 -13.83
C PRO A 29 6.94 -21.59 -15.27
N ARG A 30 7.12 -20.44 -15.93
CA ARG A 30 7.70 -20.32 -17.27
C ARG A 30 8.89 -19.36 -17.23
N THR A 31 10.06 -19.86 -17.58
CA THR A 31 11.29 -19.06 -17.68
C THR A 31 11.49 -18.60 -19.12
N TYR A 32 11.97 -17.37 -19.27
CA TYR A 32 12.34 -16.74 -20.54
C TYR A 32 13.78 -16.24 -20.36
N GLU A 33 14.72 -16.81 -21.11
CA GLU A 33 16.13 -16.44 -21.06
C GLU A 33 16.33 -15.04 -21.68
N ALA A 34 17.26 -14.24 -21.14
CA ALA A 34 17.38 -12.83 -21.52
C ALA A 34 18.01 -12.64 -22.91
N GLU A 35 18.89 -13.54 -23.32
CA GLU A 35 19.55 -13.52 -24.62
C GLU A 35 18.61 -13.82 -25.81
N ASP A 36 17.47 -14.45 -25.55
CA ASP A 36 16.37 -14.63 -26.52
C ASP A 36 15.46 -13.38 -26.61
N GLY A 37 15.69 -12.38 -25.75
CA GLY A 37 14.95 -11.12 -25.71
C GLY A 37 15.33 -10.13 -26.81
N ILE A 38 14.48 -9.12 -27.01
CA ILE A 38 14.80 -8.02 -27.93
C ILE A 38 15.72 -7.04 -27.19
N LEU A 39 16.98 -7.00 -27.62
CA LEU A 39 18.02 -6.14 -27.03
C LEU A 39 18.03 -4.74 -27.65
N SER A 40 18.17 -3.73 -26.81
CA SER A 40 18.31 -2.31 -27.20
C SER A 40 19.42 -1.70 -26.37
N GLY A 41 20.54 -1.35 -26.99
CA GLY A 41 21.76 -0.86 -26.32
C GLY A 41 22.57 -1.93 -25.57
N THR A 42 21.88 -2.97 -25.09
CA THR A 42 22.43 -4.13 -24.39
C THR A 42 23.02 -5.20 -25.31
N VAL A 43 23.85 -6.10 -24.74
CA VAL A 43 24.52 -7.21 -25.45
C VAL A 43 24.49 -8.51 -24.64
N VAL A 44 24.62 -9.65 -25.34
CA VAL A 44 24.78 -10.97 -24.71
C VAL A 44 26.25 -11.22 -24.35
N ASP A 45 26.49 -11.77 -23.16
CA ASP A 45 27.80 -12.15 -22.65
C ASP A 45 27.72 -13.52 -21.92
N THR A 46 28.87 -14.13 -21.69
CA THR A 46 29.04 -15.47 -21.08
C THR A 46 30.19 -15.52 -20.07
N ALA A 47 30.87 -14.39 -19.79
CA ALA A 47 32.05 -14.35 -18.93
C ALA A 47 31.77 -14.68 -17.45
N THR A 48 30.61 -14.27 -16.93
CA THR A 48 30.18 -14.55 -15.55
C THR A 48 29.56 -15.94 -15.45
N PRO A 49 30.10 -16.87 -14.64
CA PRO A 49 29.58 -18.23 -14.57
C PRO A 49 28.23 -18.31 -13.83
N GLY A 50 27.43 -19.33 -14.17
CA GLY A 50 26.19 -19.66 -13.45
C GLY A 50 24.91 -19.09 -14.05
N TYR A 51 24.93 -18.69 -15.32
CA TYR A 51 23.72 -18.38 -16.09
C TYR A 51 22.90 -19.65 -16.47
N THR A 52 21.66 -19.47 -16.90
CA THR A 52 20.79 -20.44 -17.59
C THR A 52 20.81 -20.20 -19.10
N GLY A 53 20.15 -21.04 -19.89
CA GLY A 53 20.23 -20.94 -21.35
C GLY A 53 21.66 -21.06 -21.92
N THR A 54 22.06 -20.02 -22.66
CA THR A 54 23.30 -19.90 -23.44
C THR A 54 24.14 -18.68 -23.08
N GLY A 55 23.62 -17.73 -22.28
CA GLY A 55 24.36 -16.57 -21.79
C GLY A 55 23.54 -15.72 -20.81
N TYR A 56 23.86 -14.43 -20.75
CA TYR A 56 23.07 -13.41 -20.05
C TYR A 56 23.21 -12.07 -20.78
N VAL A 57 22.33 -11.12 -20.46
CA VAL A 57 22.36 -9.76 -21.00
C VAL A 57 23.09 -8.79 -20.05
N THR A 58 23.94 -7.95 -20.62
CA THR A 58 24.71 -6.90 -19.96
C THR A 58 24.79 -5.64 -20.85
N GLY A 59 25.55 -4.63 -20.44
CA GLY A 59 25.63 -3.33 -21.13
C GLY A 59 24.39 -2.48 -20.89
N PHE A 60 24.00 -2.33 -19.62
CA PHE A 60 22.98 -1.37 -19.18
C PHE A 60 23.70 -0.11 -18.71
N ASP A 61 24.11 0.73 -19.67
CA ASP A 61 25.02 1.86 -19.44
C ASP A 61 24.32 3.20 -19.67
N GLU A 62 23.51 3.30 -20.72
CA GLU A 62 22.71 4.47 -21.12
C GLU A 62 21.23 4.33 -20.71
N GLY A 63 20.56 5.44 -20.42
CA GLY A 63 19.23 5.44 -19.77
C GLY A 63 18.08 4.78 -20.56
N ASN A 64 18.26 4.52 -21.85
CA ASN A 64 17.31 3.82 -22.72
C ASN A 64 17.69 2.36 -23.02
N ASP A 65 18.78 1.86 -22.44
CA ASP A 65 19.21 0.47 -22.60
C ASP A 65 18.21 -0.48 -21.95
N LYS A 66 17.84 -1.56 -22.64
CA LYS A 66 16.87 -2.53 -22.14
C LYS A 66 16.99 -3.90 -22.79
N VAL A 67 16.36 -4.88 -22.14
CA VAL A 67 15.92 -6.14 -22.74
C VAL A 67 14.39 -6.21 -22.68
N THR A 68 13.76 -6.46 -23.83
CA THR A 68 12.30 -6.63 -23.95
C THR A 68 11.97 -8.10 -24.13
N PHE A 69 11.29 -8.68 -23.14
CA PHE A 69 10.76 -10.04 -23.18
C PHE A 69 9.37 -10.04 -23.82
N THR A 70 9.16 -10.86 -24.86
CA THR A 70 7.82 -11.10 -25.42
C THR A 70 7.22 -12.35 -24.79
N VAL A 71 6.12 -12.18 -24.05
CA VAL A 71 5.48 -13.26 -23.28
C VAL A 71 4.02 -13.43 -23.72
N THR A 72 3.48 -14.65 -23.60
CA THR A 72 2.10 -14.95 -24.01
C THR A 72 1.28 -15.58 -22.90
N SER A 73 0.01 -15.16 -22.80
CA SER A 73 -0.98 -15.70 -21.86
C SER A 73 -2.25 -16.09 -22.60
N ASP A 74 -2.82 -17.25 -22.27
CA ASP A 74 -4.04 -17.76 -22.92
C ASP A 74 -5.28 -16.93 -22.53
N THR A 75 -5.28 -16.33 -21.34
CA THR A 75 -6.32 -15.44 -20.80
C THR A 75 -5.69 -14.22 -20.14
N ALA A 76 -6.50 -13.21 -19.77
CA ALA A 76 -6.04 -12.23 -18.80
C ALA A 76 -5.75 -12.95 -17.46
N LYS A 77 -4.54 -12.81 -16.90
CA LYS A 77 -4.11 -13.57 -15.71
C LYS A 77 -2.94 -12.89 -15.00
N LEU A 78 -2.95 -12.94 -13.66
CA LEU A 78 -1.88 -12.43 -12.82
C LEU A 78 -0.74 -13.47 -12.73
N TYR A 79 0.50 -13.00 -12.82
CA TYR A 79 1.71 -13.79 -12.65
C TYR A 79 2.65 -13.11 -11.66
N ASP A 80 3.26 -13.90 -10.79
CA ASP A 80 4.38 -13.48 -9.95
C ASP A 80 5.64 -13.44 -10.84
N LEU A 81 6.32 -12.30 -10.87
CA LEU A 81 7.52 -12.08 -11.66
C LEU A 81 8.75 -12.26 -10.77
N SER A 82 9.68 -13.11 -11.21
CA SER A 82 11.05 -13.13 -10.67
C SER A 82 12.04 -12.81 -11.78
N ILE A 83 13.03 -11.98 -11.48
CA ILE A 83 14.16 -11.68 -12.35
C ILE A 83 15.37 -12.42 -11.79
N ARG A 84 16.04 -13.22 -12.61
CA ARG A 84 17.32 -13.82 -12.27
C ARG A 84 18.43 -12.88 -12.73
N ALA A 85 19.21 -12.37 -11.79
CA ALA A 85 20.18 -11.31 -12.03
C ALA A 85 21.40 -11.39 -11.11
N ALA A 86 22.46 -10.68 -11.47
CA ALA A 86 23.65 -10.48 -10.64
C ALA A 86 24.07 -9.00 -10.64
N ALA A 87 24.02 -8.36 -9.47
CA ALA A 87 24.50 -7.00 -9.26
C ALA A 87 25.97 -7.02 -8.81
N ILE A 88 26.87 -7.39 -9.73
CA ILE A 88 28.30 -7.60 -9.45
C ILE A 88 29.05 -6.30 -9.10
N TYR A 89 28.48 -5.13 -9.43
CA TYR A 89 29.05 -3.80 -9.21
C TYR A 89 28.49 -3.11 -7.94
N GLY A 90 28.09 -3.90 -6.93
CA GLY A 90 27.37 -3.42 -5.75
C GLY A 90 25.88 -3.21 -6.01
N ASP A 91 25.15 -2.75 -5.00
CA ASP A 91 23.68 -2.56 -5.03
C ASP A 91 23.19 -1.75 -6.24
N LYS A 92 22.05 -2.17 -6.82
CA LYS A 92 21.42 -1.51 -7.98
C LYS A 92 19.91 -1.42 -7.86
N ARG A 93 19.31 -0.62 -8.76
CA ARG A 93 17.89 -0.64 -9.08
C ARG A 93 17.72 -0.78 -10.59
N THR A 94 16.67 -1.49 -11.00
CA THR A 94 16.21 -1.62 -12.38
C THR A 94 14.75 -1.18 -12.50
N THR A 95 14.27 -0.94 -13.71
CA THR A 95 12.89 -0.53 -13.99
C THR A 95 12.19 -1.59 -14.82
N VAL A 96 11.11 -2.17 -14.29
CA VAL A 96 10.22 -3.10 -15.00
C VAL A 96 9.08 -2.33 -15.64
N VAL A 97 8.82 -2.54 -16.93
CA VAL A 97 7.67 -1.94 -17.64
C VAL A 97 6.84 -3.02 -18.33
N LEU A 98 5.56 -3.10 -18.01
CA LEU A 98 4.61 -4.03 -18.65
C LEU A 98 3.85 -3.33 -19.77
N ASN A 99 3.90 -3.86 -21.00
CA ASN A 99 3.11 -3.37 -22.15
C ASN A 99 3.25 -1.86 -22.46
N ASN A 100 4.45 -1.28 -22.25
CA ASN A 100 4.70 0.17 -22.32
C ASN A 100 3.82 1.02 -21.36
N GLY A 101 3.27 0.42 -20.31
CA GLY A 101 2.46 1.09 -19.30
C GLY A 101 3.28 1.72 -18.17
N ALA A 102 2.70 1.74 -16.97
CA ALA A 102 3.39 2.21 -15.76
C ALA A 102 4.61 1.32 -15.43
N SER A 103 5.65 1.95 -14.90
CA SER A 103 6.88 1.31 -14.46
C SER A 103 6.86 0.92 -12.98
N SER A 104 7.52 -0.17 -12.62
CA SER A 104 7.85 -0.53 -11.23
C SER A 104 9.36 -0.62 -11.07
N GLU A 105 9.89 -0.01 -10.01
CA GLU A 105 11.30 -0.17 -9.65
C GLU A 105 11.53 -1.48 -8.90
N VAL A 106 12.67 -2.14 -9.14
CA VAL A 106 13.10 -3.36 -8.43
C VAL A 106 14.52 -3.17 -7.93
N TYR A 107 14.74 -3.42 -6.64
CA TYR A 107 16.05 -3.37 -6.00
C TYR A 107 16.80 -4.69 -6.18
N PHE A 108 18.06 -4.60 -6.58
CA PHE A 108 18.99 -5.72 -6.69
C PHE A 108 20.08 -5.61 -5.63
N PRO A 109 20.15 -6.53 -4.65
CA PRO A 109 21.22 -6.55 -3.67
C PRO A 109 22.55 -6.94 -4.32
N ALA A 110 23.64 -6.33 -3.84
CA ALA A 110 25.00 -6.64 -4.27
C ALA A 110 25.28 -8.16 -4.23
N SER A 111 25.64 -8.74 -5.38
CA SER A 111 25.94 -10.18 -5.49
C SER A 111 26.89 -10.47 -6.64
N THR A 112 27.89 -11.31 -6.39
CA THR A 112 28.80 -11.85 -7.41
C THR A 112 28.25 -13.08 -8.15
N ALA A 113 27.08 -13.58 -7.74
CA ALA A 113 26.42 -14.75 -8.32
C ALA A 113 24.97 -14.44 -8.72
N PHE A 114 24.50 -15.10 -9.78
CA PHE A 114 23.10 -15.00 -10.21
C PHE A 114 22.14 -15.57 -9.17
N SER A 115 21.16 -14.75 -8.78
CA SER A 115 20.08 -15.12 -7.87
C SER A 115 18.72 -14.68 -8.40
N SER A 116 17.67 -15.40 -8.00
CA SER A 116 16.29 -15.05 -8.33
C SER A 116 15.76 -14.02 -7.35
N ILE A 117 15.39 -12.85 -7.87
CA ILE A 117 14.89 -11.69 -7.12
C ILE A 117 13.40 -11.56 -7.40
N ALA A 118 12.59 -11.31 -6.37
CA ALA A 118 11.16 -11.06 -6.55
C ALA A 118 10.94 -9.65 -7.11
N ALA A 119 10.17 -9.54 -8.19
CA ALA A 119 9.95 -8.31 -8.95
C ALA A 119 8.45 -7.94 -9.01
N GLY A 120 7.71 -8.31 -7.96
CA GLY A 120 6.27 -8.05 -7.84
C GLY A 120 5.43 -8.98 -8.72
N GLN A 121 4.32 -8.45 -9.23
CA GLN A 121 3.32 -9.19 -9.99
C GLN A 121 2.97 -8.43 -11.28
N VAL A 122 2.68 -9.16 -12.36
CA VAL A 122 2.29 -8.62 -13.67
C VAL A 122 0.96 -9.22 -14.12
N LEU A 123 0.00 -8.36 -14.46
CA LEU A 123 -1.28 -8.76 -15.05
C LEU A 123 -1.14 -8.85 -16.57
N LEU A 124 -0.89 -10.04 -17.08
CA LEU A 124 -0.83 -10.25 -18.52
C LEU A 124 -2.22 -10.22 -19.13
N ASN A 125 -2.36 -9.54 -20.27
CA ASN A 125 -3.54 -9.63 -21.14
C ASN A 125 -3.57 -10.97 -21.89
N ALA A 126 -4.74 -11.36 -22.38
CA ALA A 126 -4.83 -12.49 -23.33
C ALA A 126 -4.06 -12.17 -24.62
N GLY A 127 -3.27 -13.12 -25.11
CA GLY A 127 -2.40 -12.94 -26.27
C GLY A 127 -0.98 -12.50 -25.89
N SER A 128 -0.38 -11.65 -26.73
CA SER A 128 1.01 -11.19 -26.59
C SER A 128 1.11 -10.00 -25.64
N ASN A 129 2.15 -10.01 -24.81
CA ASN A 129 2.52 -8.93 -23.90
C ASN A 129 4.03 -8.68 -23.97
N THR A 130 4.48 -7.49 -23.59
CA THR A 130 5.90 -7.19 -23.39
C THR A 130 6.22 -6.92 -21.93
N ILE A 131 7.34 -7.43 -21.45
CA ILE A 131 7.95 -7.06 -20.16
C ILE A 131 9.33 -6.52 -20.49
N ASP A 132 9.54 -5.23 -20.27
CA ASP A 132 10.83 -4.60 -20.45
C ASP A 132 11.56 -4.55 -19.10
N ILE A 133 12.82 -4.96 -19.09
CA ILE A 133 13.78 -4.64 -18.03
C ILE A 133 14.64 -3.51 -18.56
N VAL A 134 14.36 -2.30 -18.10
CA VAL A 134 14.96 -1.03 -18.57
C VAL A 134 16.03 -0.57 -17.59
N ASN A 135 17.06 0.08 -18.13
CA ASN A 135 18.09 0.72 -17.34
C ASN A 135 17.49 1.72 -16.32
N ASN A 136 18.16 1.82 -15.17
CA ASN A 136 17.90 2.78 -14.11
C ASN A 136 19.24 3.15 -13.45
N TRP A 137 19.77 2.32 -12.54
CA TRP A 137 21.14 2.50 -12.00
C TRP A 137 22.23 1.84 -12.87
N GLY A 138 21.84 1.00 -13.82
CA GLY A 138 22.74 0.30 -14.74
C GLY A 138 23.64 -0.75 -14.08
N TRP A 139 24.65 -1.20 -14.80
CA TRP A 139 25.74 -2.00 -14.23
C TRP A 139 25.24 -3.23 -13.43
N TYR A 140 24.41 -4.05 -14.07
CA TYR A 140 23.95 -5.35 -13.59
C TYR A 140 23.81 -6.34 -14.75
N LEU A 141 23.76 -7.63 -14.43
CA LEU A 141 23.59 -8.72 -15.39
C LEU A 141 22.17 -9.28 -15.26
N ILE A 142 21.43 -9.39 -16.37
CA ILE A 142 20.10 -10.03 -16.42
C ILE A 142 20.23 -11.36 -17.14
N ASP A 143 19.91 -12.45 -16.47
CA ASP A 143 20.03 -13.81 -16.99
C ASP A 143 18.70 -14.31 -17.54
N SER A 144 17.63 -14.19 -16.77
CA SER A 144 16.30 -14.64 -17.20
C SER A 144 15.19 -13.96 -16.41
N ILE A 145 13.95 -14.04 -16.91
CA ILE A 145 12.75 -13.81 -16.09
C ILE A 145 11.96 -15.11 -15.95
N THR A 146 11.33 -15.31 -14.80
CA THR A 146 10.40 -16.40 -14.57
C THR A 146 9.03 -15.85 -14.17
N LEU A 147 8.01 -16.24 -14.92
CA LEU A 147 6.60 -15.95 -14.65
C LEU A 147 5.93 -17.18 -14.06
N THR A 148 5.45 -17.07 -12.83
CA THR A 148 4.65 -18.12 -12.17
C THR A 148 3.21 -17.64 -12.09
N PRO A 149 2.20 -18.41 -12.54
CA PRO A 149 0.79 -18.02 -12.35
C PRO A 149 0.52 -17.77 -10.86
N SER A 150 0.06 -16.57 -10.51
CA SER A 150 -0.12 -16.20 -9.09
C SER A 150 -1.15 -17.14 -8.44
N ALA A 151 -0.82 -17.63 -7.25
CA ALA A 151 -1.77 -18.41 -6.47
C ALA A 151 -2.95 -17.52 -6.04
N ALA A 152 -4.17 -18.05 -6.14
CA ALA A 152 -5.35 -17.34 -5.65
C ALA A 152 -5.21 -17.10 -4.14
N ARG A 153 -5.32 -15.84 -3.71
CA ARG A 153 -5.20 -15.46 -2.30
C ARG A 153 -6.21 -16.26 -1.44
N PRO A 154 -5.77 -16.91 -0.34
CA PRO A 154 -6.67 -17.60 0.56
C PRO A 154 -7.60 -16.61 1.30
N PRO A 155 -8.70 -17.09 1.93
CA PRO A 155 -9.51 -16.25 2.82
C PRO A 155 -8.67 -15.70 3.97
N HIS A 156 -8.82 -14.40 4.26
CA HIS A 156 -8.01 -13.70 5.25
C HIS A 156 -8.23 -14.19 6.70
N ASP A 157 -7.15 -14.44 7.44
CA ASP A 157 -7.18 -14.94 8.83
C ASP A 157 -7.14 -13.80 9.88
N ILE A 158 -7.98 -12.77 9.68
CA ILE A 158 -7.97 -11.55 10.50
C ILE A 158 -8.40 -11.83 11.94
N ASN A 159 -7.62 -11.32 12.90
CA ASN A 159 -7.88 -11.38 14.34
C ASN A 159 -9.31 -10.96 14.73
N ALA A 160 -9.91 -11.67 15.68
CA ALA A 160 -11.32 -11.49 16.04
C ALA A 160 -11.63 -10.20 16.81
N SER A 161 -10.65 -9.68 17.54
CA SER A 161 -10.80 -8.60 18.53
C SER A 161 -9.72 -7.54 18.35
N LEU A 162 -10.04 -6.32 18.79
CA LEU A 162 -9.08 -5.23 18.94
C LEU A 162 -8.02 -5.53 20.02
N VAL A 163 -6.90 -4.82 19.96
CA VAL A 163 -5.84 -4.83 20.97
C VAL A 163 -6.24 -4.05 22.22
N GLY A 164 -5.54 -4.31 23.34
CA GLY A 164 -5.78 -3.66 24.62
C GLY A 164 -6.90 -4.29 25.46
N PRO A 165 -7.13 -3.79 26.69
CA PRO A 165 -7.99 -4.45 27.66
C PRO A 165 -9.49 -4.18 27.48
N THR A 166 -9.87 -3.04 26.87
CA THR A 166 -11.25 -2.59 26.73
C THR A 166 -11.42 -1.68 25.51
N SER A 167 -12.42 -1.95 24.67
CA SER A 167 -12.87 -1.05 23.58
C SER A 167 -14.37 -0.83 23.69
N SER A 168 -14.84 0.36 23.34
CA SER A 168 -16.26 0.72 23.39
C SER A 168 -17.10 -0.15 22.44
N ALA A 169 -18.40 -0.31 22.73
CA ALA A 169 -19.29 -1.12 21.90
C ALA A 169 -19.37 -0.60 20.44
N VAL A 170 -19.34 0.72 20.22
CA VAL A 170 -19.37 1.30 18.87
C VAL A 170 -18.05 1.08 18.11
N THR A 171 -16.91 1.03 18.82
CA THR A 171 -15.60 0.70 18.25
C THR A 171 -15.51 -0.78 17.88
N GLN A 172 -16.04 -1.68 18.72
CA GLN A 172 -16.15 -3.10 18.39
C GLN A 172 -17.06 -3.34 17.18
N LYS A 173 -18.17 -2.59 17.04
CA LYS A 173 -19.02 -2.62 15.84
C LYS A 173 -18.27 -2.14 14.60
N LEU A 174 -17.53 -1.03 14.67
CA LEU A 174 -16.70 -0.56 13.55
C LEU A 174 -15.71 -1.63 13.11
N TYR A 175 -14.93 -2.19 14.04
CA TYR A 175 -13.95 -3.23 13.71
C TYR A 175 -14.61 -4.49 13.12
N SER A 176 -15.76 -4.91 13.65
CA SER A 176 -16.54 -6.03 13.11
C SER A 176 -17.07 -5.77 11.71
N TYR A 177 -17.55 -4.55 11.44
CA TYR A 177 -17.98 -4.12 10.12
C TYR A 177 -16.82 -4.14 9.11
N LEU A 178 -15.67 -3.55 9.47
CA LEU A 178 -14.45 -3.56 8.64
C LEU A 178 -14.01 -4.98 8.30
N ARG A 179 -13.98 -5.88 9.29
CA ARG A 179 -13.70 -7.31 9.07
C ARG A 179 -14.71 -8.02 8.18
N SER A 180 -15.98 -7.59 8.19
CA SER A 180 -17.03 -8.21 7.38
C SER A 180 -16.89 -7.91 5.88
N ILE A 181 -16.30 -6.76 5.53
CA ILE A 181 -16.10 -6.30 4.14
C ILE A 181 -14.69 -6.57 3.60
N TYR A 182 -13.69 -6.77 4.47
CA TYR A 182 -12.30 -7.02 4.08
C TYR A 182 -12.19 -8.23 3.14
N GLY A 183 -11.42 -8.09 2.06
CA GLY A 183 -11.33 -9.10 0.99
C GLY A 183 -12.51 -9.11 0.00
N LYS A 184 -13.51 -8.24 0.13
CA LYS A 184 -14.74 -8.25 -0.70
C LYS A 184 -15.08 -6.90 -1.33
N LYS A 185 -14.70 -5.81 -0.65
CA LYS A 185 -14.95 -4.41 -1.01
C LYS A 185 -13.84 -3.53 -0.45
N ILE A 186 -13.69 -2.34 -1.02
CA ILE A 186 -12.85 -1.26 -0.48
C ILE A 186 -13.73 -0.08 -0.07
N LEU A 187 -13.46 0.53 1.07
CA LEU A 187 -14.09 1.80 1.45
C LEU A 187 -13.43 2.96 0.70
N SER A 188 -14.25 3.82 0.10
CA SER A 188 -13.78 5.12 -0.38
C SER A 188 -13.47 6.05 0.78
N GLY A 189 -12.41 6.84 0.64
CA GLY A 189 -11.97 7.77 1.67
C GLY A 189 -11.31 9.02 1.11
N GLN A 190 -11.28 10.06 1.93
CA GLN A 190 -10.72 11.36 1.57
C GLN A 190 -10.15 12.07 2.81
N GLN A 191 -9.00 12.72 2.65
CA GLN A 191 -8.48 13.68 3.61
C GLN A 191 -9.30 14.98 3.56
N GLU A 192 -9.70 15.48 4.74
CA GLU A 192 -10.58 16.64 4.99
C GLU A 192 -12.05 16.48 4.55
N LEU A 193 -12.96 17.08 5.34
CA LEU A 193 -14.39 17.09 5.05
C LEU A 193 -14.73 18.00 3.86
N SER A 194 -13.93 19.04 3.63
CA SER A 194 -14.00 19.96 2.48
C SER A 194 -13.93 19.21 1.15
N TRP A 195 -12.88 18.39 0.95
CA TRP A 195 -12.67 17.60 -0.25
C TRP A 195 -13.67 16.46 -0.39
N SER A 196 -14.10 15.84 0.72
CA SER A 196 -15.20 14.87 0.71
C SER A 196 -16.49 15.46 0.14
N ASN A 197 -16.81 16.70 0.50
CA ASN A 197 -17.94 17.44 -0.09
C ASN A 197 -17.70 17.88 -1.54
N TRP A 198 -16.45 18.17 -1.93
CA TRP A 198 -16.10 18.46 -3.33
C TRP A 198 -16.31 17.23 -4.23
N ILE A 199 -15.89 16.03 -3.79
CA ILE A 199 -16.13 14.77 -4.53
C ILE A 199 -17.64 14.57 -4.77
N GLN A 200 -18.47 14.77 -3.73
CA GLN A 200 -19.93 14.71 -3.86
C GLN A 200 -20.50 15.67 -4.91
N GLN A 201 -19.87 16.85 -5.11
CA GLN A 201 -20.26 17.79 -6.16
C GLN A 201 -19.78 17.36 -7.56
N GLN A 202 -18.64 16.69 -7.68
CA GLN A 202 -18.08 16.28 -8.99
C GLN A 202 -18.62 14.94 -9.51
N VAL A 203 -18.87 13.96 -8.63
CA VAL A 203 -19.18 12.56 -9.03
C VAL A 203 -20.48 12.02 -8.42
N GLY A 204 -21.21 12.84 -7.65
CA GLY A 204 -22.51 12.47 -7.10
C GLY A 204 -22.48 11.50 -5.92
N LYS A 205 -21.30 11.15 -5.39
CA LYS A 205 -21.08 10.21 -4.28
C LYS A 205 -20.19 10.83 -3.20
N THR A 206 -20.44 10.54 -1.92
CA THR A 206 -19.58 10.98 -0.80
C THR A 206 -18.65 9.83 -0.35
N PRO A 207 -17.36 10.08 -0.08
CA PRO A 207 -16.47 9.13 0.61
C PRO A 207 -17.08 8.51 1.89
N ALA A 208 -16.91 7.21 2.06
CA ALA A 208 -17.34 6.50 3.27
C ALA A 208 -16.48 6.89 4.50
N VAL A 209 -15.17 7.04 4.31
CA VAL A 209 -14.18 7.46 5.32
C VAL A 209 -13.82 8.94 5.10
N VAL A 210 -13.75 9.71 6.18
CA VAL A 210 -13.06 11.01 6.18
C VAL A 210 -11.92 10.97 7.18
N ALA A 211 -10.73 11.36 6.72
CA ALA A 211 -9.56 11.56 7.55
C ALA A 211 -9.42 13.03 7.96
N VAL A 212 -9.10 13.29 9.22
CA VAL A 212 -8.87 14.63 9.78
C VAL A 212 -7.58 14.65 10.61
N ASP A 213 -6.94 15.81 10.73
CA ASP A 213 -5.63 15.95 11.37
C ASP A 213 -5.71 16.76 12.68
N LEU A 214 -5.10 16.25 13.75
CA LEU A 214 -5.01 16.96 15.04
C LEU A 214 -3.81 17.92 15.13
N MET A 215 -3.05 18.12 14.04
CA MET A 215 -1.91 19.05 13.92
C MET A 215 -2.11 20.39 14.65
N ASP A 216 -3.24 21.06 14.41
CA ASP A 216 -3.51 22.40 14.93
C ASP A 216 -3.91 22.45 16.41
N TYR A 217 -4.02 21.28 17.05
CA TYR A 217 -4.13 21.13 18.51
C TYR A 217 -2.79 20.79 19.19
N SER A 218 -1.69 20.57 18.44
CA SER A 218 -0.35 20.49 19.05
C SER A 218 -0.07 21.78 19.82
N PRO A 219 0.28 21.73 21.12
CA PRO A 219 0.53 22.94 21.92
C PRO A 219 1.56 23.88 21.29
N SER A 220 2.60 23.32 20.64
CA SER A 220 3.60 24.10 19.91
C SER A 220 3.03 24.89 18.70
N ARG A 221 1.86 24.54 18.15
CA ARG A 221 1.15 25.35 17.15
C ARG A 221 0.13 26.30 17.80
N VAL A 222 -0.60 25.83 18.82
CA VAL A 222 -1.57 26.63 19.57
C VAL A 222 -0.91 27.85 20.23
N GLU A 223 0.33 27.71 20.74
CA GLU A 223 1.17 28.81 21.24
C GLU A 223 1.42 29.93 20.20
N ARG A 224 1.29 29.64 18.89
CA ARG A 224 1.42 30.60 17.78
C ARG A 224 0.05 30.97 17.15
N GLY A 225 -1.06 30.55 17.77
CA GLY A 225 -2.41 30.99 17.44
C GLY A 225 -3.20 30.10 16.47
N THR A 226 -2.80 28.83 16.25
CA THR A 226 -3.62 27.90 15.47
C THR A 226 -4.91 27.50 16.17
N VAL A 227 -5.94 27.18 15.40
CA VAL A 227 -7.25 26.73 15.89
C VAL A 227 -7.71 25.55 15.05
N GLY A 228 -7.62 24.34 15.60
CA GLY A 228 -8.05 23.13 14.91
C GLY A 228 -9.59 22.99 14.85
N THR A 229 -10.08 22.49 13.71
CA THR A 229 -11.50 22.17 13.42
C THR A 229 -11.79 20.67 13.29
N ALA A 230 -10.76 19.83 13.38
CA ALA A 230 -10.83 18.41 13.06
C ALA A 230 -11.81 17.62 13.96
N VAL A 231 -12.02 18.02 15.22
CA VAL A 231 -13.01 17.37 16.10
C VAL A 231 -14.42 17.60 15.58
N GLU A 232 -14.74 18.83 15.21
CA GLU A 232 -16.04 19.24 14.69
C GLU A 232 -16.34 18.60 13.33
N GLU A 233 -15.33 18.50 12.46
CA GLU A 233 -15.41 17.81 11.16
C GLU A 233 -15.62 16.30 11.31
N ALA A 234 -14.87 15.64 12.19
CA ALA A 234 -15.04 14.22 12.51
C ALA A 234 -16.45 13.92 13.05
N ILE A 235 -16.97 14.71 13.99
CA ILE A 235 -18.33 14.58 14.50
C ILE A 235 -19.35 14.79 13.38
N THR A 236 -19.13 15.78 12.51
CA THR A 236 -20.02 16.05 11.36
C THR A 236 -20.09 14.87 10.40
N HIS A 237 -18.96 14.27 10.02
CA HIS A 237 -18.96 13.08 9.14
C HIS A 237 -19.55 11.85 9.84
N HIS A 238 -19.21 11.63 11.12
CA HIS A 238 -19.80 10.55 11.90
C HIS A 238 -21.33 10.66 11.98
N ASN A 239 -21.87 11.86 12.17
CA ASN A 239 -23.32 12.11 12.23
C ASN A 239 -24.03 11.84 10.88
N ARG A 240 -23.32 11.93 9.75
CA ARG A 240 -23.81 11.49 8.42
C ARG A 240 -23.80 9.96 8.23
N GLY A 241 -23.42 9.19 9.25
CA GLY A 241 -23.20 7.75 9.16
C GLY A 241 -21.79 7.35 8.74
N GLY A 242 -20.89 8.32 8.55
CA GLY A 242 -19.52 8.09 8.08
C GLY A 242 -18.58 7.41 9.08
N ILE A 243 -17.46 6.91 8.56
CA ILE A 243 -16.34 6.37 9.33
C ILE A 243 -15.25 7.45 9.44
N VAL A 244 -14.63 7.59 10.62
CA VAL A 244 -13.63 8.63 10.89
C VAL A 244 -12.25 8.00 11.03
N SER A 245 -11.30 8.54 10.27
CA SER A 245 -9.86 8.37 10.49
C SER A 245 -9.27 9.64 11.07
N VAL A 246 -8.27 9.52 11.93
CA VAL A 246 -7.58 10.65 12.55
C VAL A 246 -6.08 10.39 12.54
N LEU A 247 -5.34 11.29 11.89
CA LEU A 247 -3.87 11.35 11.96
C LEU A 247 -3.42 12.53 12.82
N TRP A 248 -2.10 12.65 13.02
CA TRP A 248 -1.53 13.77 13.74
C TRP A 248 -0.14 14.14 13.18
N HIS A 249 -0.05 15.22 12.40
CA HIS A 249 1.23 15.88 12.14
C HIS A 249 1.72 16.58 13.41
N TRP A 250 2.37 15.81 14.29
CA TRP A 250 2.81 16.29 15.59
C TRP A 250 3.93 17.32 15.45
N ASN A 251 3.59 18.60 15.55
CA ASN A 251 4.55 19.68 15.53
C ASN A 251 5.40 19.65 16.81
N ALA A 252 6.73 19.55 16.72
CA ALA A 252 7.60 19.25 17.85
C ALA A 252 7.39 20.20 19.06
N PRO A 253 7.43 19.70 20.31
CA PRO A 253 7.10 20.51 21.49
C PRO A 253 8.08 21.66 21.75
N VAL A 254 9.35 21.48 21.38
CA VAL A 254 10.47 22.43 21.51
C VAL A 254 11.46 22.23 20.35
N GLY A 255 12.51 23.05 20.28
CA GLY A 255 13.58 22.86 19.29
C GLY A 255 13.21 23.28 17.87
N LEU A 256 12.15 24.07 17.69
CA LEU A 256 11.73 24.59 16.38
C LEU A 256 12.73 25.66 15.91
N TYR A 257 13.25 25.52 14.69
CA TYR A 257 14.23 26.47 14.14
C TYR A 257 13.63 27.84 13.83
N ASP A 258 12.40 27.84 13.32
CA ASP A 258 11.62 29.03 12.94
C ASP A 258 12.39 30.05 12.06
N THR A 259 13.08 29.53 11.03
CA THR A 259 13.79 30.35 10.03
C THR A 259 12.90 30.68 8.83
N GLU A 260 13.41 31.44 7.86
CA GLU A 260 12.66 31.72 6.63
C GLU A 260 12.39 30.43 5.83
N GLU A 261 13.36 29.53 5.81
CA GLU A 261 13.33 28.24 5.10
C GLU A 261 12.59 27.15 5.89
N ASN A 262 12.63 27.22 7.24
CA ASN A 262 12.04 26.24 8.15
C ASN A 262 11.23 26.92 9.25
N LYS A 263 10.09 27.50 8.84
CA LYS A 263 9.10 28.16 9.71
C LYS A 263 8.55 27.21 10.79
N TRP A 264 8.15 27.74 11.95
CA TRP A 264 7.59 26.97 13.07
C TRP A 264 6.43 26.03 12.70
N TRP A 265 5.64 26.39 11.68
CA TRP A 265 4.48 25.63 11.22
C TRP A 265 4.86 24.37 10.44
N SER A 266 6.12 24.24 10.01
CA SER A 266 6.70 23.00 9.45
C SER A 266 7.29 22.09 10.53
N GLY A 267 7.10 22.40 11.82
CA GLY A 267 7.80 21.79 12.97
C GLY A 267 7.55 20.30 13.24
N PHE A 268 6.71 19.64 12.46
CA PHE A 268 6.60 18.17 12.46
C PHE A 268 7.73 17.50 11.65
N TYR A 269 8.33 18.22 10.68
CA TYR A 269 9.47 17.71 9.92
C TYR A 269 10.79 17.76 10.70
N THR A 270 11.60 16.72 10.57
CA THR A 270 12.99 16.62 11.04
C THR A 270 13.86 17.80 10.56
N ARG A 271 13.63 18.30 9.34
CA ARG A 271 14.39 19.46 8.82
C ARG A 271 14.08 20.79 9.53
N ALA A 272 13.00 20.86 10.31
CA ALA A 272 12.51 22.08 10.95
C ALA A 272 12.72 22.09 12.47
N THR A 273 13.36 21.07 13.04
CA THR A 273 13.61 20.98 14.47
C THR A 273 14.88 20.21 14.84
N ASP A 274 15.55 20.61 15.93
CA ASP A 274 16.59 19.80 16.58
C ASP A 274 16.04 18.83 17.65
N PHE A 275 14.72 18.68 17.76
CA PHE A 275 14.10 17.83 18.78
C PHE A 275 14.53 16.36 18.65
N ASP A 276 15.34 15.93 19.60
CA ASP A 276 15.85 14.56 19.67
C ASP A 276 14.93 13.67 20.51
N VAL A 277 14.14 12.84 19.84
CA VAL A 277 13.24 11.86 20.47
C VAL A 277 14.00 10.81 21.28
N GLU A 278 15.20 10.39 20.89
CA GLU A 278 15.97 9.41 21.66
C GLU A 278 16.42 10.01 23.00
N LEU A 279 16.94 11.25 22.98
CA LEU A 279 17.30 11.98 24.20
C LEU A 279 16.09 12.29 25.08
N ALA A 280 14.96 12.70 24.48
CA ALA A 280 13.72 12.91 25.22
C ALA A 280 13.28 11.62 25.94
N LEU A 281 13.30 10.47 25.26
CA LEU A 281 12.89 9.19 25.80
C LEU A 281 13.92 8.51 26.73
N ARG A 282 15.15 9.04 26.85
CA ARG A 282 16.21 8.45 27.68
C ARG A 282 15.94 8.57 29.18
N ASP A 283 15.28 9.64 29.61
CA ASP A 283 14.97 9.93 31.02
C ASP A 283 13.57 10.54 31.14
N THR A 284 12.64 9.82 31.78
CA THR A 284 11.25 10.27 31.90
C THR A 284 11.05 11.46 32.84
N THR A 285 12.11 11.93 33.51
CA THR A 285 12.08 13.11 34.39
C THR A 285 12.58 14.39 33.72
N ASN A 286 13.11 14.30 32.48
CA ASN A 286 13.65 15.47 31.78
C ASN A 286 12.53 16.38 31.20
N ALA A 287 12.91 17.62 30.89
CA ALA A 287 11.96 18.63 30.39
C ALA A 287 11.36 18.27 29.01
N ASN A 288 12.15 17.67 28.11
CA ASN A 288 11.67 17.25 26.79
C ASN A 288 10.61 16.15 26.90
N TYR A 289 10.81 15.16 27.79
CA TYR A 289 9.81 14.14 28.09
C TYR A 289 8.54 14.74 28.71
N THR A 290 8.70 15.69 29.64
CA THR A 290 7.58 16.40 30.27
C THR A 290 6.71 17.12 29.23
N LEU A 291 7.33 17.79 28.25
CA LEU A 291 6.63 18.48 27.17
C LEU A 291 6.07 17.51 26.11
N LEU A 292 6.72 16.38 25.88
CA LEU A 292 6.18 15.30 25.07
C LEU A 292 4.88 14.72 25.68
N ILE A 293 4.84 14.51 27.00
CA ILE A 293 3.61 14.10 27.70
C ILE A 293 2.53 15.20 27.70
N ARG A 294 2.91 16.48 27.85
CA ARG A 294 1.99 17.62 27.70
C ARG A 294 1.25 17.58 26.36
N ASP A 295 1.99 17.35 25.28
CA ASP A 295 1.42 17.31 23.93
C ASP A 295 0.46 16.12 23.76
N ILE A 296 0.85 14.92 24.22
CA ILE A 296 -0.04 13.74 24.20
C ILE A 296 -1.31 14.01 25.02
N ASP A 297 -1.21 14.63 26.19
CA ASP A 297 -2.36 14.94 27.04
C ASP A 297 -3.27 16.00 26.40
N ALA A 298 -2.72 16.99 25.67
CA ALA A 298 -3.49 17.98 24.92
C ALA A 298 -4.27 17.36 23.74
N ILE A 299 -3.70 16.35 23.08
CA ILE A 299 -4.37 15.55 22.06
C ILE A 299 -5.42 14.61 22.67
N ALA A 300 -5.13 14.02 23.83
CA ALA A 300 -6.08 13.18 24.55
C ALA A 300 -7.38 13.91 24.88
N VAL A 301 -7.34 15.22 25.19
CA VAL A 301 -8.53 16.05 25.35
C VAL A 301 -9.41 16.05 24.09
N GLN A 302 -8.81 16.12 22.89
CA GLN A 302 -9.57 16.12 21.63
C GLN A 302 -10.16 14.74 21.32
N LEU A 303 -9.36 13.68 21.49
CA LEU A 303 -9.84 12.30 21.36
C LEU A 303 -10.96 11.98 22.38
N LYS A 304 -10.92 12.57 23.58
CA LYS A 304 -11.98 12.42 24.58
C LYS A 304 -13.28 13.11 24.20
N LYS A 305 -13.23 14.24 23.47
CA LYS A 305 -14.43 14.84 22.86
C LYS A 305 -15.07 13.88 21.86
N LEU A 306 -14.26 13.24 21.00
CA LEU A 306 -14.73 12.23 20.05
C LEU A 306 -15.34 11.01 20.75
N GLN A 307 -14.70 10.48 21.80
CA GLN A 307 -15.28 9.40 22.63
C GLN A 307 -16.62 9.82 23.26
N THR A 308 -16.70 11.04 23.81
CA THR A 308 -17.91 11.59 24.43
C THR A 308 -19.04 11.76 23.40
N ALA A 309 -18.71 12.09 22.15
CA ALA A 309 -19.65 12.15 21.04
C ALA A 309 -19.99 10.77 20.42
N GLY A 310 -19.46 9.66 20.98
CA GLY A 310 -19.70 8.31 20.48
C GLY A 310 -18.99 7.97 19.16
N VAL A 311 -17.96 8.74 18.78
CA VAL A 311 -17.21 8.55 17.53
C VAL A 311 -16.08 7.54 17.76
N PRO A 312 -16.13 6.33 17.15
CA PRO A 312 -14.97 5.46 17.06
C PRO A 312 -14.00 6.02 16.01
N VAL A 313 -12.71 5.86 16.26
CA VAL A 313 -11.63 6.51 15.50
C VAL A 313 -10.63 5.48 15.00
N LEU A 314 -10.35 5.47 13.70
CA LEU A 314 -9.14 4.86 13.14
C LEU A 314 -7.97 5.81 13.47
N TRP A 315 -7.23 5.50 14.53
CA TRP A 315 -6.20 6.38 15.10
C TRP A 315 -4.82 6.03 14.53
N ARG A 316 -4.23 6.98 13.79
CA ARG A 316 -3.01 6.80 13.01
C ARG A 316 -1.92 7.80 13.42
N PRO A 317 -1.36 7.69 14.65
CA PRO A 317 -0.27 8.55 15.09
C PRO A 317 1.08 8.07 14.54
N LEU A 318 2.09 8.94 14.56
CA LEU A 318 3.47 8.62 14.16
C LEU A 318 3.57 8.03 12.75
N HIS A 319 2.78 8.55 11.81
CA HIS A 319 2.75 8.06 10.42
C HIS A 319 4.09 8.27 9.71
N GLU A 320 4.32 7.48 8.65
CA GLU A 320 5.52 7.50 7.80
C GLU A 320 6.85 7.45 8.58
N ALA A 321 6.87 6.82 9.76
CA ALA A 321 8.02 6.86 10.68
C ALA A 321 9.33 6.39 10.01
N GLU A 322 9.25 5.37 9.16
CA GLU A 322 10.39 4.80 8.43
C GLU A 322 11.03 5.74 7.42
N GLY A 323 10.32 6.77 6.96
CA GLY A 323 10.85 7.79 6.06
C GLY A 323 11.84 8.74 6.75
N GLY A 324 11.79 8.86 8.09
CA GLY A 324 12.68 9.71 8.88
C GLY A 324 12.54 11.23 8.66
N TRP A 325 11.67 11.66 7.73
CA TRP A 325 11.42 13.08 7.46
C TRP A 325 10.57 13.76 8.53
N PHE A 326 9.87 13.00 9.39
CA PHE A 326 9.24 13.50 10.61
C PHE A 326 10.09 13.18 11.85
N TRP A 327 10.08 14.05 12.85
CA TRP A 327 11.03 13.98 13.98
C TRP A 327 10.91 12.68 14.80
N TRP A 328 9.72 12.05 14.83
CA TRP A 328 9.51 10.77 15.52
C TRP A 328 10.23 9.59 14.86
N GLY A 329 10.54 9.70 13.56
CA GLY A 329 11.37 8.75 12.81
C GLY A 329 12.86 9.12 12.75
N ALA A 330 13.23 10.35 13.09
CA ALA A 330 14.59 10.88 12.89
C ALA A 330 15.73 10.14 13.61
N LYS A 331 15.39 9.27 14.58
CA LYS A 331 16.35 8.50 15.40
C LYS A 331 16.22 6.99 15.19
N GLY A 332 15.59 6.57 14.09
CA GLY A 332 15.44 5.17 13.72
C GLY A 332 14.32 4.43 14.47
N PRO A 333 14.24 3.10 14.29
CA PRO A 333 13.06 2.32 14.69
C PRO A 333 12.84 2.19 16.20
N GLU A 334 13.89 2.07 17.02
CA GLU A 334 13.73 1.81 18.46
C GLU A 334 13.10 3.00 19.21
N PRO A 335 13.53 4.26 19.03
CA PRO A 335 12.83 5.42 19.60
C PRO A 335 11.38 5.54 19.11
N ALA A 336 11.10 5.29 17.83
CA ALA A 336 9.75 5.33 17.26
C ALA A 336 8.81 4.31 17.90
N LYS A 337 9.23 3.03 18.00
CA LYS A 337 8.48 1.96 18.68
C LYS A 337 8.27 2.25 20.17
N LYS A 338 9.27 2.82 20.85
CA LYS A 338 9.14 3.24 22.24
C LYS A 338 8.13 4.38 22.41
N LEU A 339 8.11 5.36 21.49
CA LEU A 339 7.12 6.45 21.50
C LEU A 339 5.70 5.92 21.24
N TRP A 340 5.53 4.97 20.31
CA TRP A 340 4.26 4.29 20.08
C TRP A 340 3.74 3.60 21.36
N GLY A 341 4.61 2.87 22.07
CA GLY A 341 4.26 2.26 23.35
C GLY A 341 3.83 3.28 24.42
N ILE A 342 4.44 4.46 24.45
CA ILE A 342 4.06 5.57 25.34
C ILE A 342 2.71 6.15 24.96
N LEU A 343 2.44 6.39 23.68
CA LEU A 343 1.12 6.81 23.20
C LEU A 343 0.04 5.79 23.59
N HIS A 344 0.29 4.50 23.35
CA HIS A 344 -0.66 3.44 23.68
C HIS A 344 -0.94 3.38 25.19
N GLN A 345 0.10 3.47 26.04
CA GLN A 345 -0.10 3.54 27.49
C GLN A 345 -0.88 4.80 27.90
N ARG A 346 -0.48 5.96 27.39
CA ARG A 346 -1.03 7.24 27.85
C ARG A 346 -2.47 7.44 27.40
N LEU A 347 -2.76 7.14 26.14
CA LEU A 347 -4.09 7.32 25.56
C LEU A 347 -5.06 6.22 26.02
N ALA A 348 -4.73 4.94 25.80
CA ALA A 348 -5.68 3.85 26.10
C ALA A 348 -5.79 3.54 27.60
N VAL A 349 -4.68 3.57 28.37
CA VAL A 349 -4.68 3.17 29.78
C VAL A 349 -4.85 4.36 30.73
N HIS A 350 -4.06 5.43 30.57
CA HIS A 350 -4.13 6.57 31.52
C HIS A 350 -5.35 7.48 31.28
N HIS A 351 -5.66 7.83 30.03
CA HIS A 351 -6.84 8.64 29.68
C HIS A 351 -8.13 7.82 29.47
N GLY A 352 -8.02 6.49 29.49
CA GLY A 352 -9.16 5.58 29.27
C GLY A 352 -9.86 5.82 27.95
N LEU A 353 -9.10 6.04 26.86
CA LEU A 353 -9.64 6.19 25.52
C LEU A 353 -9.95 4.80 24.95
N ASP A 354 -11.22 4.41 24.98
CA ASP A 354 -11.75 3.13 24.50
C ASP A 354 -12.37 3.22 23.10
N ASN A 355 -12.32 4.40 22.47
CA ASN A 355 -12.88 4.65 21.15
C ASN A 355 -11.90 4.43 19.98
N LEU A 356 -10.62 4.16 20.25
CA LEU A 356 -9.54 4.10 19.27
C LEU A 356 -9.34 2.69 18.67
N ILE A 357 -9.03 2.64 17.38
CA ILE A 357 -8.52 1.48 16.64
C ILE A 357 -7.12 1.89 16.12
N TRP A 358 -6.08 1.19 16.53
CA TRP A 358 -4.69 1.60 16.30
C TRP A 358 -4.20 1.19 14.90
N VAL A 359 -3.89 2.18 14.07
CA VAL A 359 -3.42 2.02 12.70
C VAL A 359 -1.93 2.33 12.63
N TRP A 360 -1.11 1.33 12.30
CA TRP A 360 0.35 1.47 12.16
C TRP A 360 0.77 1.72 10.72
N ASN A 361 1.75 2.61 10.50
CA ASN A 361 2.13 3.08 9.18
C ASN A 361 3.65 3.09 8.91
N SER A 362 4.19 1.88 8.75
CA SER A 362 5.51 1.58 8.18
C SER A 362 5.45 0.19 7.56
N LEU A 363 6.07 0.00 6.40
CA LEU A 363 6.19 -1.28 5.70
C LEU A 363 7.29 -2.18 6.28
N LEU A 364 8.33 -1.58 6.88
CA LEU A 364 9.56 -2.26 7.27
C LEU A 364 9.42 -3.01 8.62
N PRO A 365 9.76 -4.32 8.70
CA PRO A 365 9.60 -5.12 9.90
C PRO A 365 10.32 -4.61 11.15
N GLU A 366 11.50 -3.99 11.00
CA GLU A 366 12.27 -3.45 12.10
C GLU A 366 11.60 -2.23 12.77
N TRP A 367 10.74 -1.52 12.05
CA TRP A 367 9.94 -0.41 12.58
C TRP A 367 8.66 -0.85 13.29
N TYR A 368 8.23 -2.10 13.09
CA TYR A 368 6.94 -2.57 13.58
C TYR A 368 6.89 -2.66 15.13
N PRO A 369 5.96 -1.96 15.82
CA PRO A 369 5.89 -1.95 17.29
C PRO A 369 5.31 -3.24 17.90
N GLY A 370 4.78 -4.14 17.07
CA GLY A 370 4.37 -5.48 17.47
C GLY A 370 2.86 -5.69 17.64
N ASP A 371 2.45 -6.95 17.52
CA ASP A 371 1.05 -7.36 17.36
C ASP A 371 0.09 -6.91 18.48
N ALA A 372 0.62 -6.68 19.68
CA ALA A 372 -0.15 -6.39 20.90
C ALA A 372 -0.60 -4.92 21.04
N THR A 373 -0.21 -4.04 20.12
CA THR A 373 -0.52 -2.59 20.16
C THR A 373 -1.01 -2.01 18.84
N VAL A 374 -1.28 -2.86 17.84
CA VAL A 374 -1.70 -2.46 16.48
C VAL A 374 -2.91 -3.29 16.05
N ASP A 375 -3.98 -2.65 15.59
CA ASP A 375 -5.19 -3.32 15.10
C ASP A 375 -5.18 -3.52 13.58
N ILE A 376 -4.67 -2.52 12.86
CA ILE A 376 -4.70 -2.40 11.39
C ILE A 376 -3.32 -1.90 10.93
N LEU A 377 -2.85 -2.40 9.78
CA LEU A 377 -1.65 -1.92 9.10
C LEU A 377 -2.04 -0.94 7.98
N SER A 378 -1.19 0.04 7.67
CA SER A 378 -1.41 0.90 6.52
C SER A 378 -0.13 1.32 5.81
N ALA A 379 -0.27 1.67 4.54
CA ALA A 379 0.76 2.33 3.74
C ALA A 379 0.26 3.69 3.24
N ASP A 380 1.21 4.60 3.02
CA ASP A 380 0.98 5.91 2.39
C ASP A 380 1.71 5.87 1.04
N VAL A 381 0.99 6.04 -0.08
CA VAL A 381 1.51 5.71 -1.41
C VAL A 381 1.20 6.79 -2.44
N TYR A 382 2.22 7.58 -2.75
CA TYR A 382 2.14 8.72 -3.67
C TYR A 382 2.68 8.37 -5.06
N ALA A 383 1.95 7.49 -5.78
CA ALA A 383 2.23 7.12 -7.17
C ALA A 383 1.06 7.52 -8.11
N GLN A 384 1.38 8.05 -9.29
CA GLN A 384 0.39 8.37 -10.34
C GLN A 384 -0.10 7.10 -11.07
N GLY A 385 -1.17 7.24 -11.86
CA GLY A 385 -1.69 6.17 -12.73
C GLY A 385 -2.73 5.24 -12.09
N ASN A 386 -3.23 5.56 -10.89
CA ASN A 386 -4.39 4.91 -10.26
C ASN A 386 -4.25 3.38 -10.09
N GLY A 387 -3.01 2.91 -9.90
CA GLY A 387 -2.66 1.49 -9.78
C GLY A 387 -3.08 0.83 -8.45
N PRO A 388 -2.95 -0.50 -8.34
CA PRO A 388 -3.44 -1.27 -7.18
C PRO A 388 -2.49 -1.27 -5.97
N MET A 389 -1.28 -0.73 -6.10
CA MET A 389 -0.26 -0.68 -5.03
C MET A 389 0.04 -2.07 -4.43
N SER A 390 0.01 -3.12 -5.26
CA SER A 390 0.05 -4.51 -4.82
C SER A 390 1.33 -4.90 -4.08
N THR A 391 2.46 -4.26 -4.40
CA THR A 391 3.74 -4.48 -3.71
C THR A 391 3.64 -4.11 -2.22
N GLN A 392 3.17 -2.90 -1.92
CA GLN A 392 2.98 -2.42 -0.54
C GLN A 392 1.92 -3.24 0.20
N TYR A 393 0.85 -3.63 -0.51
CA TYR A 393 -0.17 -4.52 0.06
C TYR A 393 0.41 -5.88 0.49
N ASN A 394 1.19 -6.52 -0.38
CA ASN A 394 1.81 -7.81 -0.11
C ASN A 394 2.87 -7.73 1.02
N GLN A 395 3.68 -6.65 1.06
CA GLN A 395 4.61 -6.40 2.17
C GLN A 395 3.89 -6.33 3.52
N LEU A 396 2.71 -5.70 3.57
CA LEU A 396 1.91 -5.62 4.80
C LEU A 396 1.16 -6.93 5.12
N ILE A 397 0.83 -7.77 4.13
CA ILE A 397 0.34 -9.15 4.36
C ILE A 397 1.43 -9.97 5.06
N ASP A 398 2.67 -9.90 4.58
CA ASP A 398 3.80 -10.62 5.18
C ASP A 398 4.14 -10.09 6.58
N LEU A 399 4.16 -8.76 6.75
CA LEU A 399 4.40 -8.12 8.05
C LEU A 399 3.35 -8.52 9.10
N GLY A 400 2.07 -8.39 8.74
CA GLY A 400 0.94 -8.73 9.59
C GLY A 400 0.63 -10.23 9.67
N LYS A 401 1.33 -11.07 8.88
CA LYS A 401 1.09 -12.52 8.72
C LYS A 401 -0.38 -12.84 8.46
N ASP A 402 -1.03 -11.99 7.65
CA ASP A 402 -2.47 -12.01 7.35
C ASP A 402 -3.42 -11.94 8.57
N LYS A 403 -2.91 -11.59 9.76
CA LYS A 403 -3.70 -11.44 11.00
C LYS A 403 -4.36 -10.07 11.18
N LYS A 404 -3.96 -9.08 10.37
CA LYS A 404 -4.37 -7.67 10.49
C LYS A 404 -4.89 -7.18 9.14
N MET A 405 -5.95 -6.37 9.18
CA MET A 405 -6.43 -5.72 7.96
C MET A 405 -5.41 -4.66 7.51
N ILE A 406 -5.41 -4.37 6.21
CA ILE A 406 -4.42 -3.51 5.57
C ILE A 406 -5.14 -2.40 4.81
N ALA A 407 -4.75 -1.15 4.99
CA ALA A 407 -5.38 0.02 4.38
C ALA A 407 -4.39 0.94 3.65
N ALA A 408 -4.82 1.57 2.56
CA ALA A 408 -4.05 2.63 1.92
C ALA A 408 -4.45 3.94 2.62
N ALA A 409 -3.75 4.27 3.72
CA ALA A 409 -4.16 5.32 4.63
C ALA A 409 -4.02 6.71 4.01
N GLU A 410 -3.05 6.89 3.12
CA GLU A 410 -2.95 8.02 2.21
C GLU A 410 -2.57 7.54 0.81
N VAL A 411 -3.17 8.13 -0.22
CA VAL A 411 -2.78 7.91 -1.62
C VAL A 411 -2.76 9.23 -2.39
N GLY A 412 -1.84 9.35 -3.34
CA GLY A 412 -1.87 10.44 -4.31
C GLY A 412 -2.96 10.23 -5.38
N ALA A 413 -3.09 9.00 -5.88
CA ALA A 413 -4.06 8.62 -6.92
C ALA A 413 -5.03 7.56 -6.38
N ALA A 414 -6.34 7.79 -6.51
CA ALA A 414 -7.35 6.81 -6.11
C ALA A 414 -7.21 5.51 -6.94
N PRO A 415 -7.18 4.32 -6.33
CA PRO A 415 -6.93 3.06 -7.04
C PRO A 415 -8.13 2.59 -7.86
N LEU A 416 -7.89 2.11 -9.09
CA LEU A 416 -8.92 1.55 -9.97
C LEU A 416 -9.42 0.18 -9.46
N PRO A 417 -10.73 -0.02 -9.22
CA PRO A 417 -11.29 -1.28 -8.72
C PRO A 417 -10.92 -2.52 -9.53
N ALA A 418 -10.98 -2.45 -10.86
CA ALA A 418 -10.62 -3.56 -11.72
C ALA A 418 -9.15 -4.01 -11.54
N LEU A 419 -8.24 -3.09 -11.20
CA LEU A 419 -6.85 -3.43 -10.88
C LEU A 419 -6.72 -4.00 -9.46
N LEU A 420 -7.46 -3.46 -8.49
CA LEU A 420 -7.50 -4.00 -7.13
C LEU A 420 -7.97 -5.47 -7.11
N GLU A 421 -9.04 -5.76 -7.83
CA GLU A 421 -9.59 -7.12 -7.98
C GLU A 421 -8.62 -8.04 -8.74
N ALA A 422 -8.08 -7.58 -9.87
CA ALA A 422 -7.18 -8.40 -10.70
C ALA A 422 -5.83 -8.72 -10.03
N TYR A 423 -5.30 -7.81 -9.20
CA TYR A 423 -4.09 -8.02 -8.42
C TYR A 423 -4.34 -8.62 -7.02
N GLN A 424 -5.61 -8.87 -6.66
CA GLN A 424 -6.02 -9.31 -5.32
C GLN A 424 -5.43 -8.43 -4.19
N ALA A 425 -5.38 -7.11 -4.45
CA ALA A 425 -4.89 -6.09 -3.53
C ALA A 425 -6.07 -5.59 -2.69
N HIS A 426 -6.48 -6.41 -1.71
CA HIS A 426 -7.68 -6.15 -0.91
C HIS A 426 -7.44 -5.10 0.19
N TRP A 427 -7.04 -3.89 -0.20
CA TRP A 427 -6.99 -2.74 0.70
C TRP A 427 -8.39 -2.49 1.32
N LEU A 428 -8.45 -2.30 2.64
CA LEU A 428 -9.69 -2.10 3.39
C LEU A 428 -10.36 -0.76 3.07
N TRP A 429 -9.55 0.29 2.98
CA TRP A 429 -9.94 1.60 2.47
C TRP A 429 -8.79 2.21 1.67
N PHE A 430 -9.09 3.20 0.84
CA PHE A 430 -8.13 4.20 0.37
C PHE A 430 -8.54 5.56 0.93
N ALA A 431 -7.60 6.48 1.19
CA ALA A 431 -7.94 7.89 1.36
C ALA A 431 -7.03 8.75 0.50
N VAL A 432 -7.60 9.48 -0.47
CA VAL A 432 -6.79 10.39 -1.28
C VAL A 432 -6.40 11.58 -0.41
N TRP A 433 -5.16 12.06 -0.55
CA TRP A 433 -4.75 13.30 0.12
C TRP A 433 -5.55 14.51 -0.39
N GLY A 434 -5.45 15.64 0.31
CA GLY A 434 -6.20 16.86 0.04
C GLY A 434 -5.68 17.62 -1.18
N ASP A 435 -5.39 18.91 -0.98
CA ASP A 435 -4.97 19.81 -2.05
C ASP A 435 -3.75 19.28 -2.83
N THR A 436 -3.68 19.63 -4.11
CA THR A 436 -2.72 19.16 -5.13
C THR A 436 -2.85 17.71 -5.60
N PHE A 437 -3.67 16.87 -4.95
CA PHE A 437 -3.90 15.47 -5.32
C PHE A 437 -5.34 15.19 -5.77
N ILE A 438 -6.34 15.33 -4.90
CA ILE A 438 -7.74 15.00 -5.25
C ILE A 438 -8.32 15.93 -6.32
N ASN A 439 -7.90 17.19 -6.32
CA ASN A 439 -8.32 18.24 -7.24
C ASN A 439 -7.43 18.40 -8.47
N ASN A 440 -6.42 17.52 -8.64
CA ASN A 440 -5.44 17.60 -9.72
C ASN A 440 -5.67 16.48 -10.75
N ALA A 441 -5.93 16.86 -12.00
CA ALA A 441 -6.25 15.92 -13.08
C ALA A 441 -5.12 14.94 -13.42
N ASP A 442 -3.85 15.31 -13.15
CA ASP A 442 -2.68 14.45 -13.38
C ASP A 442 -2.61 13.26 -12.40
N TRP A 443 -3.28 13.39 -11.24
CA TRP A 443 -3.42 12.33 -10.24
C TRP A 443 -4.80 11.66 -10.28
N ASN A 444 -5.85 12.48 -10.42
CA ASN A 444 -7.24 12.07 -10.28
C ASN A 444 -8.14 12.85 -11.26
N SER A 445 -8.23 12.39 -12.52
CA SER A 445 -9.21 12.96 -13.46
C SER A 445 -10.65 12.74 -12.97
N ILE A 446 -11.57 13.68 -13.24
CA ILE A 446 -12.99 13.54 -12.87
C ILE A 446 -13.64 12.30 -13.52
N GLN A 447 -13.16 11.88 -14.69
CA GLN A 447 -13.61 10.63 -15.34
C GLN A 447 -13.14 9.40 -14.56
N THR A 448 -11.89 9.41 -14.09
CA THR A 448 -11.32 8.34 -13.25
C THR A 448 -12.07 8.27 -11.92
N LEU A 449 -12.29 9.40 -11.24
CA LEU A 449 -13.06 9.47 -9.99
C LEU A 449 -14.49 8.95 -10.18
N ASN A 450 -15.20 9.36 -11.25
CA ASN A 450 -16.53 8.81 -11.55
C ASN A 450 -16.51 7.29 -11.75
N THR A 451 -15.48 6.75 -12.40
CA THR A 451 -15.32 5.30 -12.61
C THR A 451 -15.09 4.55 -11.29
N ILE A 452 -14.33 5.13 -10.37
CA ILE A 452 -14.03 4.54 -9.05
C ILE A 452 -15.26 4.61 -8.14
N TYR A 453 -15.84 5.80 -7.96
CA TYR A 453 -16.93 6.05 -7.00
C TYR A 453 -18.29 5.44 -7.39
N ASN A 454 -18.47 5.03 -8.64
CA ASN A 454 -19.68 4.32 -9.10
C ASN A 454 -19.44 2.81 -9.34
N SER A 455 -18.33 2.26 -8.85
CA SER A 455 -18.07 0.81 -8.89
C SER A 455 -18.73 0.10 -7.70
N ASP A 456 -19.43 -1.01 -7.96
CA ASP A 456 -19.98 -1.88 -6.91
C ASP A 456 -18.92 -2.40 -5.92
N TYR A 457 -17.62 -2.37 -6.27
CA TYR A 457 -16.52 -2.77 -5.38
C TYR A 457 -16.15 -1.69 -4.35
N VAL A 458 -16.48 -0.42 -4.63
CA VAL A 458 -16.11 0.75 -3.82
C VAL A 458 -17.31 1.21 -3.00
N LEU A 459 -17.22 1.06 -1.69
CA LEU A 459 -18.27 1.49 -0.77
C LEU A 459 -18.15 2.99 -0.49
N THR A 460 -19.23 3.71 -0.78
CA THR A 460 -19.44 5.14 -0.51
C THR A 460 -20.32 5.35 0.72
N LEU A 461 -20.48 6.59 1.16
CA LEU A 461 -21.24 6.93 2.37
C LEU A 461 -22.66 6.33 2.37
N ASP A 462 -23.31 6.27 1.21
CA ASP A 462 -24.68 5.75 1.07
C ASP A 462 -24.74 4.23 1.27
N GLU A 463 -23.72 3.51 0.79
CA GLU A 463 -23.67 2.03 0.81
C GLU A 463 -23.24 1.46 2.17
N ILE A 464 -22.59 2.27 3.01
CA ILE A 464 -22.23 1.87 4.38
C ILE A 464 -23.33 2.12 5.42
N GLN A 465 -24.45 2.76 5.04
CA GLN A 465 -25.46 3.19 6.01
C GLN A 465 -25.99 2.03 6.84
N GLY A 466 -26.09 2.25 8.16
CA GLY A 466 -26.53 1.25 9.12
C GLY A 466 -25.44 0.38 9.73
N TRP A 467 -24.14 0.54 9.38
CA TRP A 467 -23.04 -0.23 9.99
C TRP A 467 -22.95 -0.12 11.53
N LYS A 468 -23.56 0.92 12.12
CA LYS A 468 -23.62 1.15 13.58
C LYS A 468 -24.68 0.32 14.31
N ASN A 469 -25.60 -0.33 13.60
CA ASN A 469 -26.78 -0.98 14.16
C ASN A 469 -26.49 -2.40 14.65
#